data_AF-A0A0E2NX46-F1
#
_entry.id   AF-A0A0E2NX46-F1
#
_cell.length_a   1.000
_cell.length_b   1.000
_cell.length_c   1.000
_cell.angle_alpha   90.00
_cell.angle_beta   90.00
_cell.angle_gamma   90.00
#
_symmetry.space_group_name_H-M   'P 1'
#
loop_
_entity.id
_entity.type
_entity.pdbx_description
1 polymer ?
#
loop_
_entity_poly.entity_id
_entity_poly.type
_entity_poly.pdbx_seq_one_letter_code
_entity_poly.pdbx_strand_id
1 'polypeptide(L)'
;MTFNETTMNPADIAAMTEFAPTARSAKRSTRKAGGQDELETQNIAAASDTYPIPEGTTMVIIDSLSAMIANDAAKSDPKPVVQAPLVSKPKVSKKASSVPKPRNSAPLADSTYPDAATPPTQPTHTEPHLGYQPTAAITEAVDAIINMHRLRQSMIKAQTKLKLQAMASIRFAVHEDGDYDSDESKAKARKRADALYRTVEADPSHALYGHIMPYIAALEPLDAQRAAYEKELVKLVKRLPVYEWARAVKGFGDVSFATIVGECGDIGTYRNPSCVWKRMGLAVFGGKRQGAPGEGATAADWITHGYSKVRRSVSWNMRNNLIGGMGKYRPMFGEDVRANPDLTELQCVFVERARYESEKLGLPVTESDKGKESYKKHPINRAMRYTEKRLLRELYSAWRRA
;
A
#
# COMPACT_ATOMS: atom_id res chain seq x y z
N MET A 1 -49.37 22.49 16.87
CA MET A 1 -48.20 23.06 17.56
C MET A 1 -47.11 23.28 16.51
N THR A 2 -47.10 24.48 15.94
CA THR A 2 -46.15 24.95 14.95
C THR A 2 -45.01 25.67 15.66
N PHE A 3 -43.78 25.22 15.48
CA PHE A 3 -42.58 25.91 15.96
C PHE A 3 -42.09 26.87 14.88
N ASN A 4 -42.08 28.17 15.22
CA ASN A 4 -41.49 29.24 14.43
C ASN A 4 -39.96 29.22 14.59
N GLU A 5 -39.25 29.33 13.47
CA GLU A 5 -37.82 29.64 13.43
C GLU A 5 -37.60 31.12 13.75
N THR A 6 -36.97 31.38 14.90
CA THR A 6 -36.46 32.71 15.23
C THR A 6 -35.04 32.84 14.68
N THR A 7 -34.84 33.80 13.79
CA THR A 7 -33.57 34.19 13.20
C THR A 7 -32.60 34.74 14.26
N MET A 8 -31.38 34.21 14.29
CA MET A 8 -30.28 34.75 15.10
C MET A 8 -29.77 36.08 14.53
N ASN A 9 -29.44 37.00 15.44
CA ASN A 9 -28.98 38.35 15.15
C ASN A 9 -27.50 38.35 14.69
N PRO A 10 -27.15 38.99 13.55
CA PRO A 10 -25.78 39.04 13.03
C PRO A 10 -24.75 39.73 13.93
N ALA A 11 -25.16 40.41 15.01
CA ALA A 11 -24.23 41.05 15.95
C ALA A 11 -23.49 40.04 16.87
N ASP A 12 -24.02 38.82 17.06
CA ASP A 12 -23.44 37.84 18.00
C ASP A 12 -22.30 37.00 17.37
N ILE A 13 -22.06 37.13 16.06
CA ILE A 13 -21.00 36.39 15.35
C ILE A 13 -19.64 37.10 15.45
N ALA A 14 -19.59 38.36 15.89
CA ALA A 14 -18.37 39.17 15.89
C ALA A 14 -17.43 38.96 17.10
N ALA A 15 -17.78 38.12 18.09
CA ALA A 15 -17.01 37.97 19.33
C ALA A 15 -16.21 36.66 19.48
N MET A 16 -16.08 35.82 18.44
CA MET A 16 -15.36 34.53 18.52
C MET A 16 -14.10 34.42 17.66
N THR A 17 -13.48 35.55 17.30
CA THR A 17 -12.23 35.58 16.49
C THR A 17 -11.08 36.28 17.19
N GLU A 18 -10.62 35.73 18.32
CA GLU A 18 -9.28 36.00 18.84
C GLU A 18 -8.68 34.71 19.40
N PHE A 19 -7.85 34.02 18.60
CA PHE A 19 -6.68 33.25 19.05
C PHE A 19 -5.95 32.73 17.79
N ALA A 20 -5.08 33.55 17.24
CA ALA A 20 -4.13 33.15 16.21
C ALA A 20 -2.73 33.02 16.83
N PRO A 21 -2.03 31.87 16.69
CA PRO A 21 -0.63 31.78 17.10
C PRO A 21 0.29 32.37 16.02
N THR A 22 1.20 33.22 16.49
CA THR A 22 2.20 33.97 15.73
C THR A 22 3.21 33.04 15.03
N ALA A 23 3.42 33.27 13.73
CA ALA A 23 4.42 32.60 12.93
C ALA A 23 5.85 32.99 13.37
N ARG A 24 6.66 32.00 13.80
CA ARG A 24 8.11 32.19 13.99
C ARG A 24 8.86 31.95 12.69
N SER A 25 9.45 33.05 12.20
CA SER A 25 10.43 33.11 11.12
C SER A 25 11.76 32.48 11.56
N ALA A 26 12.23 31.46 10.84
CA ALA A 26 13.55 30.87 11.04
C ALA A 26 14.57 31.55 10.10
N LYS A 27 15.27 32.56 10.62
CA LYS A 27 16.53 33.05 10.02
C LYS A 27 17.66 32.11 10.43
N ARG A 28 18.21 31.42 9.44
CA ARG A 28 19.42 30.59 9.54
C ARG A 28 20.62 31.52 9.63
N SER A 29 21.17 31.69 10.83
CA SER A 29 22.41 32.45 11.09
C SER A 29 23.54 31.47 11.37
N THR A 30 24.61 31.60 10.60
CA THR A 30 25.91 30.93 10.77
C THR A 30 26.65 31.51 11.97
N ARG A 31 27.15 30.68 12.89
CA ARG A 31 28.30 31.07 13.72
C ARG A 31 29.22 29.89 14.03
N LYS A 32 30.50 30.26 13.97
CA LYS A 32 31.74 29.53 14.13
C LYS A 32 32.15 29.57 15.63
N ALA A 33 32.80 28.50 16.07
CA ALA A 33 33.88 28.38 17.07
C ALA A 33 33.82 29.12 18.43
N GLY A 34 34.09 28.35 19.49
CA GLY A 34 34.94 28.75 20.62
C GLY A 34 34.22 29.05 21.94
N GLY A 35 34.52 28.27 22.98
CA GLY A 35 34.17 28.58 24.36
C GLY A 35 34.09 27.34 25.24
N GLN A 36 35.16 27.07 25.99
CA GLN A 36 35.14 26.26 27.21
C GLN A 36 34.24 26.95 28.24
N ASP A 37 33.45 26.19 29.00
CA ASP A 37 33.49 26.24 30.48
C ASP A 37 32.51 25.25 31.14
N GLU A 38 33.04 24.68 32.22
CA GLU A 38 32.44 24.23 33.48
C GLU A 38 31.29 23.21 33.51
N LEU A 39 31.65 22.03 34.06
CA LEU A 39 30.77 20.96 34.52
C LEU A 39 30.10 21.37 35.83
N GLU A 40 28.79 21.60 35.80
CA GLU A 40 27.94 21.67 36.99
C GLU A 40 27.02 20.44 37.04
N THR A 41 27.33 19.53 37.97
CA THR A 41 26.58 18.30 38.24
C THR A 41 25.31 18.63 39.02
N GLN A 42 24.13 18.51 38.41
CA GLN A 42 22.85 18.53 39.13
C GLN A 42 22.18 17.17 39.12
N ASN A 43 22.01 16.64 40.33
CA ASN A 43 21.22 15.45 40.66
C ASN A 43 19.76 15.61 40.25
N ILE A 44 19.27 14.73 39.38
CA ILE A 44 17.83 14.54 39.16
C ILE A 44 17.43 13.26 39.89
N ALA A 45 16.75 13.42 41.03
CA ALA A 45 16.05 12.35 41.71
C ALA A 45 14.85 11.91 40.86
N ALA A 46 14.80 10.62 40.50
CA ALA A 46 13.71 10.01 39.77
C ALA A 46 12.52 9.75 40.70
N ALA A 47 11.38 10.36 40.40
CA ALA A 47 10.09 9.92 40.93
C ALA A 47 9.59 8.75 40.08
N SER A 48 9.61 7.55 40.65
CA SER A 48 9.04 6.35 40.05
C SER A 48 7.59 6.17 40.50
N ASP A 49 6.64 6.58 39.66
CA ASP A 49 5.24 6.18 39.82
C ASP A 49 5.05 4.76 39.27
N THR A 50 5.11 3.78 40.16
CA THR A 50 4.72 2.39 39.89
C THR A 50 3.21 2.26 39.88
N TYR A 51 2.63 1.93 38.72
CA TYR A 51 1.26 1.41 38.63
C TYR A 51 1.23 -0.04 39.13
N PRO A 52 0.34 -0.41 40.07
CA PRO A 52 0.19 -1.79 40.51
C PRO A 52 -0.45 -2.61 39.38
N ILE A 53 0.30 -3.60 38.88
CA ILE A 53 -0.23 -4.64 38.01
C ILE A 53 -0.95 -5.65 38.91
N PRO A 54 -2.21 -6.04 38.62
CA PRO A 54 -2.92 -7.03 39.42
C PRO A 54 -2.19 -8.38 39.39
N GLU A 55 -1.81 -8.85 40.57
CA GLU A 55 -1.23 -10.18 40.80
C GLU A 55 -2.18 -11.26 40.26
N GLY A 56 -1.79 -11.89 39.15
CA GLY A 56 -2.56 -12.97 38.52
C GLY A 56 -2.50 -13.01 36.99
N THR A 57 -2.14 -11.90 36.33
CA THR A 57 -2.09 -11.87 34.84
C THR A 57 -0.74 -12.34 34.29
N THR A 58 0.35 -12.20 35.05
CA THR A 58 1.72 -12.47 34.57
C THR A 58 2.05 -13.96 34.48
N MET A 59 1.47 -14.82 35.32
CA MET A 59 1.79 -16.26 35.30
C MET A 59 1.22 -16.98 34.07
N VAL A 60 0.02 -16.62 33.60
CA VAL A 60 -0.64 -17.34 32.49
C VAL A 60 0.09 -17.12 31.14
N ILE A 61 0.77 -15.97 30.98
CA ILE A 61 1.50 -15.63 29.75
C ILE A 61 2.87 -16.32 29.70
N ILE A 62 3.54 -16.48 30.85
CA ILE A 62 4.87 -17.11 30.92
C ILE A 62 4.78 -18.63 30.67
N ASP A 63 3.72 -19.29 31.16
CA ASP A 63 3.51 -20.72 30.96
C ASP A 63 3.14 -21.05 29.51
N SER A 64 2.34 -20.19 28.85
CA SER A 64 2.00 -20.38 27.43
C SER A 64 3.20 -20.18 26.49
N LEU A 65 4.10 -19.23 26.79
CA LEU A 65 5.31 -19.04 25.99
C LEU A 65 6.31 -20.19 26.16
N SER A 66 6.47 -20.70 27.39
CA SER A 66 7.37 -21.83 27.66
C SER A 66 6.91 -23.11 26.96
N ALA A 67 5.59 -23.35 26.86
CA ALA A 67 5.03 -24.47 26.13
C ALA A 67 5.17 -24.36 24.60
N MET A 68 5.17 -23.14 24.04
CA MET A 68 5.39 -22.92 22.61
C MET A 68 6.86 -23.13 22.20
N ILE A 69 7.81 -22.66 23.03
CA ILE A 69 9.26 -22.83 22.76
C ILE A 69 9.66 -24.31 22.81
N ALA A 70 9.09 -25.10 23.72
CA ALA A 70 9.36 -26.53 23.82
C ALA A 70 8.86 -27.34 22.60
N ASN A 71 7.83 -26.86 21.89
CA ASN A 71 7.21 -27.58 20.78
C ASN A 71 7.92 -27.35 19.42
N ASP A 72 8.64 -26.23 19.27
CA ASP A 72 9.42 -25.92 18.07
C ASP A 72 10.82 -26.56 18.09
N ALA A 73 11.39 -26.81 19.27
CA ALA A 73 12.66 -27.53 19.41
C ALA A 73 12.58 -29.01 18.96
N ALA A 74 11.37 -29.60 18.91
CA ALA A 74 11.18 -31.01 18.57
C ALA A 74 11.02 -31.29 17.06
N LYS A 75 11.11 -30.28 16.17
CA LYS A 75 10.78 -30.43 14.73
C LYS A 75 11.92 -30.15 13.75
N SER A 76 13.13 -29.86 14.20
CA SER A 76 14.23 -29.46 13.33
C SER A 76 15.36 -30.50 13.28
N ASP A 77 15.12 -31.64 12.63
CA ASP A 77 16.22 -32.44 12.10
C ASP A 77 16.78 -31.76 10.84
N PRO A 78 18.05 -31.32 10.83
CA PRO A 78 18.65 -30.71 9.65
C PRO A 78 18.91 -31.77 8.59
N LYS A 79 18.24 -31.66 7.44
CA LYS A 79 18.57 -32.46 6.25
C LYS A 79 20.00 -32.14 5.79
N PRO A 80 20.82 -33.17 5.45
CA PRO A 80 22.17 -32.96 4.95
C PRO A 80 22.14 -32.23 3.60
N VAL A 81 22.85 -31.11 3.53
CA VAL A 81 23.04 -30.31 2.32
C VAL A 81 24.02 -31.04 1.41
N VAL A 82 23.50 -31.65 0.35
CA VAL A 82 24.32 -32.22 -0.74
C VAL A 82 24.84 -31.05 -1.58
N GLN A 83 26.15 -30.81 -1.52
CA GLN A 83 26.84 -29.85 -2.38
C GLN A 83 26.86 -30.36 -3.83
N ALA A 84 26.19 -29.66 -4.74
CA ALA A 84 26.28 -29.91 -6.17
C ALA A 84 27.52 -29.20 -6.76
N PRO A 85 28.24 -29.83 -7.71
CA PRO A 85 29.43 -29.24 -8.32
C PRO A 85 29.09 -28.07 -9.26
N LEU A 86 29.90 -27.01 -9.14
CA LEU A 86 29.87 -25.80 -9.96
C LEU A 86 30.29 -26.11 -11.41
N VAL A 87 29.33 -26.19 -12.33
CA VAL A 87 29.59 -26.20 -13.78
C VAL A 87 29.54 -24.76 -14.30
N SER A 88 30.70 -24.23 -14.68
CA SER A 88 30.85 -22.92 -15.31
C SER A 88 30.36 -22.96 -16.77
N LYS A 89 29.36 -22.13 -17.09
CA LYS A 89 28.92 -21.93 -18.48
C LYS A 89 29.73 -20.82 -19.16
N PRO A 90 30.16 -20.97 -20.42
CA PRO A 90 30.91 -19.94 -21.12
C PRO A 90 30.03 -18.71 -21.45
N LYS A 91 30.58 -17.52 -21.20
CA LYS A 91 30.00 -16.22 -21.57
C LYS A 91 30.12 -16.02 -23.09
N VAL A 92 29.00 -16.08 -23.81
CA VAL A 92 28.91 -15.61 -25.20
C VAL A 92 28.78 -14.08 -25.18
N SER A 93 29.81 -13.39 -25.68
CA SER A 93 29.81 -11.93 -25.85
C SER A 93 28.97 -11.56 -27.07
N LYS A 94 27.86 -10.84 -26.86
CA LYS A 94 27.12 -10.19 -27.96
C LYS A 94 27.68 -8.79 -28.18
N LYS A 95 28.46 -8.64 -29.26
CA LYS A 95 28.90 -7.35 -29.81
C LYS A 95 27.67 -6.57 -30.28
N ALA A 96 27.40 -5.43 -29.68
CA ALA A 96 26.34 -4.52 -30.10
C ALA A 96 26.83 -3.66 -31.27
N SER A 97 26.20 -3.84 -32.43
CA SER A 97 26.35 -2.97 -33.61
C SER A 97 25.51 -1.70 -33.40
N SER A 98 26.18 -0.55 -33.37
CA SER A 98 25.57 0.78 -33.32
C SER A 98 25.00 1.16 -34.69
N VAL A 99 23.69 1.10 -34.85
CA VAL A 99 22.98 1.67 -36.01
C VAL A 99 22.57 3.12 -35.67
N PRO A 100 22.92 4.13 -36.48
CA PRO A 100 22.47 5.50 -36.25
C PRO A 100 20.97 5.65 -36.53
N LYS A 101 20.29 6.37 -35.65
CA LYS A 101 18.86 6.66 -35.72
C LYS A 101 18.62 7.81 -36.73
N PRO A 102 17.80 7.66 -37.78
CA PRO A 102 17.49 8.77 -38.67
C PRO A 102 16.59 9.81 -37.96
N ARG A 103 17.01 11.07 -38.05
CA ARG A 103 16.23 12.26 -37.68
C ARG A 103 15.30 12.57 -38.85
N ASN A 104 14.04 12.15 -38.75
CA ASN A 104 12.99 12.63 -39.65
C ASN A 104 12.25 13.80 -38.98
N SER A 105 12.64 15.01 -39.36
CA SER A 105 11.85 16.23 -39.18
C SER A 105 11.11 16.49 -40.50
N ALA A 106 9.86 16.04 -40.57
CA ALA A 106 8.93 16.43 -41.62
C ALA A 106 7.84 17.33 -41.01
N PRO A 107 7.46 18.43 -41.67
CA PRO A 107 6.39 19.31 -41.21
C PRO A 107 5.04 18.60 -41.33
N LEU A 108 4.25 18.62 -40.25
CA LEU A 108 2.88 18.10 -40.24
C LEU A 108 2.02 18.94 -41.20
N ALA A 109 1.51 18.28 -42.24
CA ALA A 109 0.43 18.79 -43.05
C ALA A 109 -0.88 18.79 -42.25
N ASP A 110 -1.69 19.79 -42.56
CA ASP A 110 -2.99 20.13 -42.00
C ASP A 110 -3.95 18.93 -42.05
N SER A 111 -4.11 18.25 -40.90
CA SER A 111 -5.06 17.16 -40.73
C SER A 111 -6.36 17.72 -40.19
N THR A 112 -7.28 18.05 -41.10
CA THR A 112 -8.69 18.28 -40.83
C THR A 112 -9.32 17.02 -40.24
N TYR A 113 -9.23 16.88 -38.91
CA TYR A 113 -10.02 15.89 -38.19
C TYR A 113 -11.49 16.34 -38.23
N PRO A 114 -12.42 15.48 -38.70
CA PRO A 114 -13.84 15.78 -38.59
C PRO A 114 -14.22 15.93 -37.13
N ASP A 115 -15.08 16.92 -36.92
CA ASP A 115 -15.59 17.44 -35.66
C ASP A 115 -15.95 16.35 -34.65
N ALA A 116 -15.62 16.62 -33.38
CA ALA A 116 -15.73 15.66 -32.29
C ALA A 116 -17.17 15.16 -32.16
N ALA A 117 -17.40 13.91 -32.59
CA ALA A 117 -18.64 13.20 -32.34
C ALA A 117 -19.03 13.35 -30.87
N THR A 118 -20.24 13.86 -30.65
CA THR A 118 -20.84 14.08 -29.33
C THR A 118 -20.62 12.83 -28.47
N PRO A 119 -20.02 12.95 -27.26
CA PRO A 119 -19.77 11.79 -26.43
C PRO A 119 -21.10 11.05 -26.21
N PRO A 120 -21.14 9.72 -26.39
CA PRO A 120 -22.38 8.96 -26.25
C PRO A 120 -22.99 9.27 -24.89
N THR A 121 -24.23 9.73 -24.91
CA THR A 121 -25.05 10.03 -23.73
C THR A 121 -24.95 8.83 -22.80
N GLN A 122 -24.23 8.97 -21.70
CA GLN A 122 -24.11 7.87 -20.74
C GLN A 122 -25.53 7.53 -20.29
N PRO A 123 -25.93 6.24 -20.30
CA PRO A 123 -27.24 5.86 -19.82
C PRO A 123 -27.36 6.35 -18.38
N THR A 124 -28.24 7.31 -18.17
CA THR A 124 -28.66 7.79 -16.86
C THR A 124 -29.45 6.65 -16.22
N HIS A 125 -28.75 5.64 -15.70
CA HIS A 125 -29.30 4.66 -14.77
C HIS A 125 -29.57 5.39 -13.45
N THR A 126 -30.62 6.20 -13.46
CA THR A 126 -31.21 6.81 -12.27
C THR A 126 -32.30 5.85 -11.80
N GLU A 127 -31.96 4.60 -11.52
CA GLU A 127 -32.85 3.84 -10.65
C GLU A 127 -32.87 4.58 -9.31
N PRO A 128 -34.04 4.96 -8.79
CA PRO A 128 -34.13 5.60 -7.48
C PRO A 128 -33.50 4.63 -6.49
N HIS A 129 -32.32 5.01 -6.01
CA HIS A 129 -31.56 4.22 -5.06
C HIS A 129 -32.44 3.94 -3.86
N LEU A 130 -32.99 2.73 -3.76
CA LEU A 130 -33.55 2.22 -2.51
C LEU A 130 -32.48 2.49 -1.44
N GLY A 131 -32.85 3.33 -0.47
CA GLY A 131 -31.93 3.84 0.52
C GLY A 131 -31.35 2.66 1.27
N TYR A 132 -30.08 2.35 1.04
CA TYR A 132 -29.37 1.37 1.85
C TYR A 132 -29.39 1.87 3.29
N GLN A 133 -29.92 1.06 4.20
CA GLN A 133 -29.94 1.34 5.63
C GLN A 133 -29.16 0.23 6.34
N PRO A 134 -28.04 0.55 7.01
CA PRO A 134 -27.25 -0.45 7.70
C PRO A 134 -28.02 -1.02 8.88
N THR A 135 -28.03 -2.34 9.03
CA THR A 135 -28.56 -2.98 10.23
C THR A 135 -27.58 -2.79 11.39
N ALA A 136 -28.06 -2.86 12.64
CA ALA A 136 -27.20 -2.76 13.82
C ALA A 136 -26.07 -3.80 13.80
N ALA A 137 -26.35 -5.03 13.33
CA ALA A 137 -25.36 -6.08 13.22
C ALA A 137 -24.26 -5.78 12.18
N ILE A 138 -24.62 -5.15 11.05
CA ILE A 138 -23.62 -4.70 10.05
C ILE A 138 -22.74 -3.60 10.64
N THR A 139 -23.35 -2.61 11.29
CA THR A 139 -22.61 -1.51 11.93
C THR A 139 -21.62 -2.03 12.96
N GLU A 140 -22.05 -2.92 13.87
CA GLU A 140 -21.19 -3.53 14.89
C GLU A 140 -20.03 -4.31 14.25
N ALA A 141 -20.29 -5.13 13.24
CA ALA A 141 -19.26 -5.90 12.54
C ALA A 141 -18.26 -4.97 11.84
N VAL A 142 -18.72 -3.92 11.16
CA VAL A 142 -17.88 -2.93 10.48
C VAL A 142 -17.00 -2.18 11.50
N ASP A 143 -17.55 -1.74 12.62
CA ASP A 143 -16.79 -1.04 13.65
C ASP A 143 -15.70 -1.93 14.27
N ALA A 144 -16.02 -3.19 14.54
CA ALA A 144 -15.04 -4.18 14.98
C ALA A 144 -13.92 -4.37 13.95
N ILE A 145 -14.25 -4.46 12.65
CA ILE A 145 -13.27 -4.57 11.56
C ILE A 145 -12.37 -3.32 11.49
N ILE A 146 -12.94 -2.12 11.59
CA ILE A 146 -12.18 -0.87 11.58
C ILE A 146 -11.16 -0.87 12.73
N ASN A 147 -11.58 -1.24 13.94
CA ASN A 147 -10.71 -1.28 15.11
C ASN A 147 -9.57 -2.31 14.95
N MET A 148 -9.90 -3.54 14.55
CA MET A 148 -8.90 -4.59 14.31
C MET A 148 -7.93 -4.22 13.18
N HIS A 149 -8.41 -3.60 12.11
CA HIS A 149 -7.56 -3.13 11.02
C HIS A 149 -6.59 -2.04 11.48
N ARG A 150 -7.03 -1.09 12.32
CA ARG A 150 -6.15 -0.06 12.89
C ARG A 150 -5.04 -0.67 13.76
N LEU A 151 -5.38 -1.63 14.63
CA LEU A 151 -4.40 -2.35 15.44
C LEU A 151 -3.39 -3.11 14.57
N ARG A 152 -3.87 -3.81 13.54
CA ARG A 152 -3.02 -4.45 12.53
C ARG A 152 -2.07 -3.45 11.84
N GLN A 153 -2.56 -2.27 11.45
CA GLN A 153 -1.72 -1.23 10.84
C GLN A 153 -0.64 -0.73 11.81
N SER A 154 -0.95 -0.62 13.10
CA SER A 154 0.03 -0.26 14.13
C SER A 154 1.16 -1.29 14.22
N MET A 155 0.84 -2.60 14.19
CA MET A 155 1.85 -3.67 14.18
C MET A 155 2.74 -3.59 12.94
N ILE A 156 2.16 -3.43 11.74
CA ILE A 156 2.92 -3.30 10.49
C ILE A 156 3.88 -2.10 10.54
N LYS A 157 3.44 -0.97 11.09
CA LYS A 157 4.29 0.22 11.25
C LYS A 157 5.44 -0.03 12.23
N ALA A 158 5.18 -0.68 13.36
CA ALA A 158 6.21 -1.04 14.34
C ALA A 158 7.25 -1.98 13.72
N GLN A 159 6.81 -3.04 13.03
CA GLN A 159 7.69 -3.96 12.30
C GLN A 159 8.56 -3.23 11.26
N THR A 160 7.95 -2.34 10.47
CA THR A 160 8.68 -1.57 9.45
C THR A 160 9.76 -0.69 10.09
N LYS A 161 9.45 -0.05 11.24
CA LYS A 161 10.42 0.77 11.97
C LYS A 161 11.59 -0.07 12.49
N LEU A 162 11.32 -1.22 13.11
CA LEU A 162 12.37 -2.13 13.62
C LEU A 162 13.28 -2.63 12.48
N LYS A 163 12.71 -3.04 11.35
CA LYS A 163 13.51 -3.45 10.17
C LYS A 163 14.38 -2.31 9.66
N LEU A 164 13.85 -1.10 9.57
CA LEU A 164 14.64 0.07 9.16
C LEU A 164 15.75 0.43 10.15
N GLN A 165 15.53 0.22 11.45
CA GLN A 165 16.56 0.39 12.48
C GLN A 165 17.66 -0.68 12.34
N ALA A 166 17.30 -1.95 12.16
CA ALA A 166 18.27 -3.02 11.92
C ALA A 166 19.12 -2.74 10.68
N MET A 167 18.50 -2.30 9.58
CA MET A 167 19.21 -1.89 8.36
C MET A 167 20.11 -0.67 8.62
N ALA A 168 19.72 0.26 9.48
CA ALA A 168 20.55 1.40 9.85
C ALA A 168 21.79 0.97 10.66
N SER A 169 21.65 -0.01 11.56
CA SER A 169 22.79 -0.58 12.31
C SER A 169 23.81 -1.23 11.38
N ILE A 170 23.36 -1.96 10.35
CA ILE A 170 24.26 -2.50 9.31
C ILE A 170 24.96 -1.36 8.54
N ARG A 171 24.23 -0.33 8.13
CA ARG A 171 24.82 0.82 7.42
C ARG A 171 25.89 1.52 8.26
N PHE A 172 25.65 1.69 9.56
CA PHE A 172 26.62 2.28 10.46
C PHE A 172 27.91 1.44 10.58
N ALA A 173 27.78 0.11 10.57
CA ALA A 173 28.93 -0.78 10.69
C ALA A 173 29.79 -0.89 9.42
N VAL A 174 29.24 -0.62 8.23
CA VAL A 174 29.93 -0.89 6.95
C VAL A 174 30.09 0.30 6.02
N HIS A 175 29.50 1.45 6.32
CA HIS A 175 29.70 2.65 5.52
C HIS A 175 31.04 3.29 5.86
N GLU A 176 31.75 3.73 4.83
CA GLU A 176 33.01 4.47 4.93
C GLU A 176 32.76 5.94 4.59
N ASP A 177 33.69 6.85 4.92
CA ASP A 177 33.52 8.29 4.66
C ASP A 177 33.29 8.59 3.18
N GLY A 178 33.99 7.87 2.28
CA GLY A 178 33.83 8.02 0.83
C GLY A 178 32.46 7.61 0.27
N ASP A 179 31.65 6.88 1.05
CA ASP A 179 30.27 6.56 0.65
C ASP A 179 29.36 7.81 0.64
N TYR A 180 29.81 8.91 1.24
CA TYR A 180 29.05 10.16 1.36
C TYR A 180 29.49 11.27 0.39
N ASP A 181 30.50 11.02 -0.45
CA ASP A 181 31.06 12.02 -1.37
C ASP A 181 30.09 12.46 -2.47
N SER A 182 29.13 11.60 -2.84
CA SER A 182 28.13 11.90 -3.87
C SER A 182 26.80 11.18 -3.63
N ASP A 183 25.72 11.69 -4.21
CA ASP A 183 24.41 11.02 -4.18
C ASP A 183 24.45 9.63 -4.82
N GLU A 184 25.29 9.42 -5.84
CA GLU A 184 25.47 8.12 -6.48
C GLU A 184 26.22 7.14 -5.56
N SER A 185 27.31 7.58 -4.92
CA SER A 185 28.06 6.80 -3.92
C SER A 185 27.13 6.38 -2.78
N LYS A 186 26.35 7.32 -2.25
CA LYS A 186 25.37 7.08 -1.18
C LYS A 186 24.28 6.08 -1.59
N ALA A 187 23.81 6.14 -2.84
CA ALA A 187 22.85 5.18 -3.36
C ALA A 187 23.46 3.77 -3.50
N LYS A 188 24.71 3.67 -3.96
CA LYS A 188 25.46 2.39 -4.05
C LYS A 188 25.71 1.81 -2.66
N ALA A 189 26.16 2.62 -1.71
CA ALA A 189 26.39 2.23 -0.32
C ALA A 189 25.11 1.68 0.34
N ARG A 190 23.98 2.39 0.19
CA ARG A 190 22.67 1.91 0.66
C ARG A 190 22.30 0.56 0.06
N LYS A 191 22.48 0.38 -1.25
CA LYS A 191 22.16 -0.90 -1.93
C LYS A 191 23.06 -2.03 -1.43
N ARG A 192 24.35 -1.76 -1.19
CA ARG A 192 25.32 -2.71 -0.60
C ARG A 192 24.89 -3.12 0.81
N ALA A 193 24.59 -2.15 1.67
CA ALA A 193 24.12 -2.42 3.04
C ALA A 193 22.77 -3.15 3.08
N ASP A 194 21.82 -2.80 2.18
CA ASP A 194 20.52 -3.49 2.08
C ASP A 194 20.69 -4.96 1.63
N ALA A 195 21.66 -5.23 0.74
CA ALA A 195 21.99 -6.59 0.33
C ALA A 195 22.67 -7.36 1.47
N LEU A 196 23.64 -6.73 2.15
CA LEU A 196 24.33 -7.32 3.30
C LEU A 196 23.37 -7.65 4.43
N TYR A 197 22.44 -6.75 4.78
CA TYR A 197 21.42 -6.99 5.80
C TYR A 197 20.66 -8.30 5.56
N ARG A 198 20.29 -8.61 4.31
CA ARG A 198 19.61 -9.87 3.98
C ARG A 198 20.49 -11.10 4.19
N THR A 199 21.78 -10.98 3.92
CA THR A 199 22.77 -12.03 4.20
C THR A 199 22.91 -12.24 5.70
N VAL A 200 23.06 -11.16 6.48
CA VAL A 200 23.17 -11.24 7.95
C VAL A 200 21.89 -11.79 8.58
N GLU A 201 20.71 -11.35 8.13
CA GLU A 201 19.41 -11.83 8.62
C GLU A 201 19.24 -13.34 8.39
N ALA A 202 19.79 -13.87 7.29
CA ALA A 202 19.69 -15.29 6.94
C ALA A 202 20.74 -16.19 7.60
N ASP A 203 21.84 -15.62 8.11
CA ASP A 203 22.97 -16.36 8.68
C ASP A 203 23.29 -15.89 10.11
N PRO A 204 22.79 -16.61 11.14
CA PRO A 204 23.09 -16.33 12.54
C PRO A 204 24.58 -16.38 12.91
N SER A 205 25.43 -17.02 12.09
CA SER A 205 26.88 -17.12 12.32
C SER A 205 27.65 -15.93 11.74
N HIS A 206 27.00 -15.07 10.96
CA HIS A 206 27.64 -13.90 10.36
C HIS A 206 28.18 -12.95 11.44
N ALA A 207 29.39 -12.42 11.25
CA ALA A 207 30.06 -11.57 12.25
C ALA A 207 29.22 -10.36 12.71
N LEU A 208 28.40 -9.81 11.80
CA LEU A 208 27.50 -8.69 12.10
C LEU A 208 26.12 -9.09 12.69
N TYR A 209 25.84 -10.37 12.92
CA TYR A 209 24.53 -10.82 13.39
C TYR A 209 24.14 -10.23 14.74
N GLY A 210 25.10 -10.15 15.67
CA GLY A 210 24.91 -9.54 16.99
C GLY A 210 24.39 -8.09 16.93
N HIS A 211 24.67 -7.34 15.86
CA HIS A 211 24.19 -5.97 15.68
C HIS A 211 22.71 -5.88 15.33
N ILE A 212 22.14 -6.92 14.71
CA ILE A 212 20.73 -6.91 14.27
C ILE A 212 19.83 -7.85 15.09
N MET A 213 20.42 -8.78 15.85
CA MET A 213 19.72 -9.78 16.65
C MET A 213 18.62 -9.18 17.56
N PRO A 214 18.84 -8.08 18.31
CA PRO A 214 17.78 -7.53 19.17
C PRO A 214 16.53 -7.08 18.39
N TYR A 215 16.73 -6.56 17.17
CA TYR A 215 15.61 -6.13 16.33
C TYR A 215 14.87 -7.32 15.72
N ILE A 216 15.58 -8.38 15.34
CA ILE A 216 14.97 -9.62 14.84
C ILE A 216 14.13 -10.27 15.96
N ALA A 217 14.68 -10.40 17.16
CA ALA A 217 13.95 -10.94 18.32
C ALA A 217 12.69 -10.11 18.64
N ALA A 218 12.77 -8.78 18.51
CA ALA A 218 11.61 -7.91 18.71
C ALA A 218 10.52 -8.01 17.62
N LEU A 219 10.83 -8.57 16.44
CA LEU A 219 9.83 -8.76 15.37
C LEU A 219 8.87 -9.90 15.66
N GLU A 220 9.33 -10.96 16.32
CA GLU A 220 8.55 -12.17 16.59
C GLU A 220 7.21 -11.90 17.30
N PRO A 221 7.16 -11.21 18.45
CA PRO A 221 5.88 -10.92 19.12
C PRO A 221 4.97 -10.02 18.26
N LEU A 222 5.54 -9.14 17.44
CA LEU A 222 4.75 -8.29 16.55
C LEU A 222 4.13 -9.09 15.40
N ASP A 223 4.87 -10.03 14.82
CA ASP A 223 4.37 -10.94 13.78
C ASP A 223 3.28 -11.86 14.34
N ALA A 224 3.48 -12.42 15.52
CA ALA A 224 2.48 -13.23 16.22
C ALA A 224 1.18 -12.43 16.46
N GLN A 225 1.30 -11.22 17.02
CA GLN A 225 0.15 -10.36 17.30
C GLN A 225 -0.56 -9.89 16.02
N ARG A 226 0.20 -9.55 14.97
CA ARG A 226 -0.36 -9.22 13.66
C ARG A 226 -1.15 -10.40 13.09
N ALA A 227 -0.62 -11.62 13.17
CA ALA A 227 -1.30 -12.82 12.69
C ALA A 227 -2.60 -13.08 13.48
N ALA A 228 -2.61 -12.82 14.79
CA ALA A 228 -3.82 -12.89 15.61
C ALA A 228 -4.89 -11.88 15.12
N TYR A 229 -4.52 -10.62 14.88
CA TYR A 229 -5.44 -9.63 14.32
C TYR A 229 -5.94 -10.01 12.92
N GLU A 230 -5.09 -10.60 12.07
CA GLU A 230 -5.51 -11.08 10.75
C GLU A 230 -6.53 -12.22 10.85
N LYS A 231 -6.36 -13.17 11.80
CA LYS A 231 -7.36 -14.22 12.07
C LYS A 231 -8.70 -13.64 12.53
N GLU A 232 -8.69 -12.66 13.43
CA GLU A 232 -9.92 -12.01 13.90
C GLU A 232 -10.61 -11.21 12.78
N LEU A 233 -9.84 -10.49 11.96
CA LEU A 233 -10.38 -9.81 10.77
C LEU A 233 -11.11 -10.77 9.85
N VAL A 234 -10.53 -11.96 9.59
CA VAL A 234 -11.14 -13.01 8.77
C VAL A 234 -12.46 -13.50 9.37
N LYS A 235 -12.54 -13.70 10.70
CA LYS A 235 -13.80 -14.08 11.38
C LYS A 235 -14.86 -12.98 11.25
N LEU A 236 -14.47 -11.72 11.45
CA LEU A 236 -15.39 -10.60 11.42
C LEU A 236 -15.98 -10.36 10.03
N VAL A 237 -15.18 -10.42 8.95
CA VAL A 237 -15.71 -10.20 7.59
C VAL A 237 -16.69 -11.27 7.14
N LYS A 238 -16.58 -12.48 7.68
CA LYS A 238 -17.54 -13.57 7.41
C LYS A 238 -18.93 -13.31 7.97
N ARG A 239 -19.08 -12.36 8.92
CA ARG A 239 -20.37 -11.91 9.45
C ARG A 239 -21.09 -10.93 8.52
N LEU A 240 -20.39 -10.36 7.53
CA LEU A 240 -20.98 -9.38 6.62
C LEU A 240 -21.83 -10.10 5.55
N PRO A 241 -23.02 -9.59 5.21
CA PRO A 241 -23.93 -10.26 4.27
C PRO A 241 -23.35 -10.35 2.85
N VAL A 242 -22.46 -9.43 2.47
CA VAL A 242 -21.77 -9.42 1.17
C VAL A 242 -20.63 -10.46 1.08
N TYR A 243 -20.30 -11.18 2.16
CA TYR A 243 -19.12 -12.05 2.21
C TYR A 243 -19.14 -13.15 1.15
N GLU A 244 -20.29 -13.78 0.90
CA GLU A 244 -20.39 -14.85 -0.11
C GLU A 244 -20.03 -14.35 -1.51
N TRP A 245 -20.43 -13.12 -1.84
CA TRP A 245 -19.97 -12.47 -3.08
C TRP A 245 -18.46 -12.27 -3.08
N ALA A 246 -17.89 -11.73 -2.00
CA ALA A 246 -16.45 -11.45 -1.92
C ALA A 246 -15.61 -12.74 -2.04
N ARG A 247 -16.04 -13.81 -1.37
CA ARG A 247 -15.41 -15.14 -1.41
C ARG A 247 -15.42 -15.75 -2.81
N ALA A 248 -16.48 -15.51 -3.60
CA ALA A 248 -16.58 -16.02 -4.96
C ALA A 248 -15.61 -15.32 -5.93
N VAL A 249 -15.08 -14.14 -5.60
CA VAL A 249 -14.13 -13.42 -6.45
C VAL A 249 -12.73 -14.03 -6.29
N LYS A 250 -12.30 -14.80 -7.29
CA LYS A 250 -10.95 -15.38 -7.35
C LYS A 250 -9.86 -14.31 -7.23
N GLY A 251 -8.91 -14.54 -6.31
CA GLY A 251 -7.82 -13.60 -6.02
C GLY A 251 -8.19 -12.48 -5.03
N PHE A 252 -9.44 -12.40 -4.57
CA PHE A 252 -9.90 -11.46 -3.56
C PHE A 252 -10.05 -12.13 -2.19
N GLY A 253 -8.93 -12.35 -1.50
CA GLY A 253 -8.92 -13.06 -0.22
C GLY A 253 -9.50 -12.27 0.96
N ASP A 254 -9.92 -13.00 2.00
CA ASP A 254 -10.57 -12.48 3.22
C ASP A 254 -9.85 -11.28 3.85
N VAL A 255 -8.52 -11.34 4.00
CA VAL A 255 -7.74 -10.23 4.57
C VAL A 255 -7.77 -8.99 3.67
N SER A 256 -7.73 -9.17 2.34
CA SER A 256 -7.84 -8.03 1.41
C SER A 256 -9.22 -7.39 1.52
N PHE A 257 -10.28 -8.19 1.60
CA PHE A 257 -11.64 -7.71 1.84
C PHE A 257 -11.75 -6.95 3.17
N ALA A 258 -11.25 -7.54 4.26
CA ALA A 258 -11.24 -6.93 5.59
C ALA A 258 -10.51 -5.59 5.62
N THR A 259 -9.36 -5.47 4.94
CA THR A 259 -8.60 -4.21 4.90
C THR A 259 -9.31 -3.11 4.11
N ILE A 260 -10.11 -3.45 3.09
CA ILE A 260 -10.92 -2.45 2.38
C ILE A 260 -12.04 -1.93 3.29
N VAL A 261 -12.73 -2.84 3.97
CA VAL A 261 -13.77 -2.47 4.96
C VAL A 261 -13.14 -1.65 6.10
N GLY A 262 -11.97 -2.03 6.60
CA GLY A 262 -11.27 -1.28 7.65
C GLY A 262 -10.87 0.14 7.24
N GLU A 263 -10.64 0.42 5.95
CA GLU A 263 -10.36 1.76 5.45
C GLU A 263 -11.63 2.55 5.05
N CYS A 264 -12.63 1.86 4.53
CA CYS A 264 -13.84 2.47 3.97
C CYS A 264 -14.97 2.61 4.99
N GLY A 265 -15.01 1.76 6.01
CA GLY A 265 -16.18 1.51 6.83
C GLY A 265 -17.26 0.78 6.04
N ASP A 266 -18.52 1.13 6.32
CA ASP A 266 -19.66 0.57 5.61
C ASP A 266 -19.71 1.11 4.17
N ILE A 267 -19.47 0.22 3.20
CA ILE A 267 -19.41 0.56 1.78
C ILE A 267 -20.79 0.94 1.21
N GLY A 268 -21.88 0.38 1.75
CA GLY A 268 -23.24 0.64 1.29
C GLY A 268 -23.70 2.07 1.54
N THR A 269 -23.17 2.71 2.58
CA THR A 269 -23.47 4.11 2.95
C THR A 269 -22.93 5.14 1.96
N TYR A 270 -21.98 4.77 1.10
CA TYR A 270 -21.46 5.69 0.09
C TYR A 270 -22.53 6.02 -0.97
N ARG A 271 -22.58 7.29 -1.38
CA ARG A 271 -23.54 7.77 -2.39
C ARG A 271 -23.42 7.05 -3.72
N ASN A 272 -22.20 6.74 -4.15
CA ASN A 272 -21.90 6.06 -5.40
C ASN A 272 -20.50 5.42 -5.33
N PRO A 273 -20.16 4.48 -6.23
CA PRO A 273 -18.85 3.82 -6.25
C PRO A 273 -17.68 4.80 -6.42
N SER A 274 -17.89 5.97 -7.05
CA SER A 274 -16.83 6.98 -7.20
C SER A 274 -16.38 7.55 -5.85
N CYS A 275 -17.25 7.61 -4.84
CA CYS A 275 -16.87 8.00 -3.50
C CYS A 275 -15.95 6.95 -2.84
N VAL A 276 -16.20 5.65 -3.08
CA VAL A 276 -15.31 4.55 -2.66
C VAL A 276 -13.96 4.65 -3.38
N TRP A 277 -13.97 4.93 -4.69
CA TRP A 277 -12.73 5.16 -5.44
C TRP A 277 -11.93 6.35 -4.89
N LYS A 278 -12.59 7.46 -4.54
CA LYS A 278 -11.94 8.62 -3.90
C LYS A 278 -11.32 8.22 -2.56
N ARG A 279 -12.03 7.46 -1.72
CA ARG A 279 -11.53 6.95 -0.44
C ARG A 279 -10.26 6.11 -0.61
N MET A 280 -10.25 5.21 -1.61
CA MET A 280 -9.14 4.27 -1.88
C MET A 280 -7.99 4.85 -2.72
N GLY A 281 -7.99 6.15 -3.01
CA GLY A 281 -6.91 6.81 -3.76
C GLY A 281 -6.96 6.57 -5.28
N LEU A 282 -8.12 6.21 -5.82
CA LEU A 282 -8.32 5.79 -7.21
C LEU A 282 -9.07 6.83 -8.06
N ALA A 283 -9.58 7.91 -7.48
CA ALA A 283 -10.30 8.94 -8.23
C ALA A 283 -9.41 9.68 -9.26
N VAL A 284 -10.07 10.33 -10.21
CA VAL A 284 -9.44 11.19 -11.23
C VAL A 284 -10.07 12.57 -11.07
N PHE A 285 -9.25 13.60 -10.95
CA PHE A 285 -9.66 14.99 -10.80
C PHE A 285 -9.03 15.80 -11.93
N GLY A 286 -9.83 16.50 -12.73
CA GLY A 286 -9.35 17.30 -13.86
C GLY A 286 -8.46 16.51 -14.84
N GLY A 287 -8.84 15.27 -15.17
CA GLY A 287 -8.05 14.38 -16.02
C GLY A 287 -6.78 13.80 -15.38
N LYS A 288 -6.40 14.24 -14.16
CA LYS A 288 -5.20 13.79 -13.45
C LYS A 288 -5.54 12.76 -12.37
N ARG A 289 -4.58 11.90 -12.05
CA ARG A 289 -4.74 10.91 -10.98
C ARG A 289 -4.77 11.58 -9.59
N GLN A 290 -5.62 11.10 -8.70
CA GLN A 290 -5.56 11.46 -7.28
C GLN A 290 -4.14 11.24 -6.72
N GLY A 291 -3.69 12.18 -5.88
CA GLY A 291 -2.30 12.23 -5.39
C GLY A 291 -1.27 12.79 -6.37
N ALA A 292 -1.70 13.35 -7.51
CA ALA A 292 -0.86 14.14 -8.43
C ALA A 292 -1.64 15.31 -9.05
N PRO A 293 -1.96 16.36 -8.26
CA PRO A 293 -2.71 17.54 -8.74
C PRO A 293 -1.99 18.30 -9.87
N GLY A 294 -0.67 18.18 -9.97
CA GLY A 294 0.14 18.75 -11.03
C GLY A 294 1.13 19.78 -10.50
N GLU A 295 1.82 20.43 -11.43
CA GLU A 295 2.70 21.55 -11.12
C GLU A 295 1.88 22.77 -10.68
N GLY A 296 2.39 23.54 -9.72
CA GLY A 296 1.68 24.69 -9.15
C GLY A 296 0.51 24.36 -8.21
N ALA A 297 0.33 23.08 -7.84
CA ALA A 297 -0.79 22.67 -6.99
C ALA A 297 -0.75 23.34 -5.60
N THR A 298 -1.89 23.92 -5.22
CA THR A 298 -2.10 24.58 -3.93
C THR A 298 -2.39 23.58 -2.82
N ALA A 299 -2.31 24.01 -1.57
CA ALA A 299 -2.74 23.19 -0.43
C ALA A 299 -4.22 22.77 -0.54
N ALA A 300 -5.08 23.65 -1.08
CA ALA A 300 -6.49 23.35 -1.33
C ALA A 300 -6.70 22.22 -2.36
N ASP A 301 -5.84 22.13 -3.38
CA ASP A 301 -5.88 21.04 -4.36
C ASP A 301 -5.57 19.68 -3.71
N TRP A 302 -4.59 19.65 -2.81
CA TRP A 302 -4.24 18.45 -2.05
C TRP A 302 -5.34 18.02 -1.08
N ILE A 303 -5.98 18.98 -0.40
CA ILE A 303 -7.14 18.75 0.47
C ILE A 303 -8.31 18.21 -0.35
N THR A 304 -8.61 18.84 -1.50
CA THR A 304 -9.66 18.42 -2.43
C THR A 304 -9.46 16.99 -2.94
N HIS A 305 -8.22 16.69 -3.32
CA HIS A 305 -7.80 15.34 -3.70
C HIS A 305 -8.04 14.34 -2.57
N GLY A 306 -7.87 14.72 -1.30
CA GLY A 306 -8.08 13.85 -0.14
C GLY A 306 -7.24 12.57 -0.21
N TYR A 307 -6.05 12.66 -0.81
CA TYR A 307 -5.21 11.50 -1.08
C TYR A 307 -4.54 11.00 0.21
N SER A 308 -4.73 9.71 0.51
CA SER A 308 -3.99 9.02 1.57
C SER A 308 -3.10 7.94 0.97
N LYS A 309 -1.78 8.06 1.16
CA LYS A 309 -0.79 7.06 0.74
C LYS A 309 -1.07 5.69 1.35
N VAL A 310 -1.54 5.65 2.61
CA VAL A 310 -1.88 4.42 3.32
C VAL A 310 -3.09 3.74 2.68
N ARG A 311 -4.17 4.49 2.39
CA ARG A 311 -5.34 3.93 1.69
C ARG A 311 -5.00 3.43 0.30
N ARG A 312 -4.14 4.16 -0.42
CA ARG A 312 -3.69 3.72 -1.74
C ARG A 312 -2.84 2.46 -1.69
N SER A 313 -2.04 2.26 -0.63
CA SER A 313 -1.25 1.04 -0.48
C SER A 313 -2.15 -0.18 -0.25
N VAL A 314 -3.27 -0.03 0.47
CA VAL A 314 -4.27 -1.10 0.65
C VAL A 314 -4.84 -1.52 -0.71
N SER A 315 -5.33 -0.58 -1.53
CA SER A 315 -5.85 -0.92 -2.86
C SER A 315 -4.78 -1.49 -3.79
N TRP A 316 -3.53 -1.01 -3.68
CA TRP A 316 -2.40 -1.54 -4.47
C TRP A 316 -2.07 -2.99 -4.11
N ASN A 317 -2.08 -3.33 -2.81
CA ASN A 317 -1.79 -4.68 -2.34
C ASN A 317 -2.91 -5.66 -2.72
N MET A 318 -4.17 -5.26 -2.51
CA MET A 318 -5.35 -6.00 -2.98
C MET A 318 -5.24 -6.32 -4.48
N ARG A 319 -4.88 -5.33 -5.30
CA ARG A 319 -4.72 -5.53 -6.74
C ARG A 319 -3.68 -6.59 -7.09
N ASN A 320 -2.53 -6.57 -6.41
CA ASN A 320 -1.48 -7.54 -6.70
C ASN A 320 -1.96 -8.96 -6.43
N ASN A 321 -2.89 -9.17 -5.49
CA ASN A 321 -3.53 -10.46 -5.27
C ASN A 321 -4.56 -10.79 -6.36
N LEU A 322 -5.34 -9.80 -6.81
CA LEU A 322 -6.34 -9.98 -7.85
C LEU A 322 -5.74 -10.40 -9.21
N ILE A 323 -4.59 -9.84 -9.61
CA ILE A 323 -3.97 -10.18 -10.91
C ILE A 323 -2.76 -11.10 -10.75
N GLY A 324 -1.93 -10.85 -9.74
CA GLY A 324 -0.66 -11.55 -9.49
C GLY A 324 -0.75 -12.74 -8.53
N GLY A 325 -1.80 -12.83 -7.70
CA GLY A 325 -2.10 -13.99 -6.86
C GLY A 325 -2.50 -15.23 -7.66
N MET A 326 -2.66 -15.10 -8.98
CA MET A 326 -2.89 -16.18 -9.94
C MET A 326 -1.62 -16.54 -10.75
N GLY A 327 -0.44 -16.16 -10.25
CA GLY A 327 0.81 -16.14 -11.02
C GLY A 327 0.94 -14.83 -11.80
N LYS A 328 2.07 -14.59 -12.50
CA LYS A 328 2.17 -13.49 -13.47
C LYS A 328 1.28 -13.80 -14.68
N TYR A 329 -0.04 -13.81 -14.48
CA TYR A 329 -1.01 -14.24 -15.46
C TYR A 329 -0.92 -13.33 -16.68
N ARG A 330 -0.77 -13.96 -17.84
CA ARG A 330 -0.78 -13.35 -19.16
C ARG A 330 -1.37 -14.37 -20.12
N PRO A 331 -2.32 -13.98 -20.98
CA PRO A 331 -2.87 -14.85 -21.99
C PRO A 331 -1.80 -15.20 -23.03
N MET A 332 -2.07 -16.21 -23.84
CA MET A 332 -1.31 -16.47 -25.06
C MET A 332 -1.46 -15.28 -26.01
N PHE A 333 -0.43 -15.04 -26.81
CA PHE A 333 -0.43 -13.91 -27.74
C PHE A 333 -1.57 -14.02 -28.74
N GLY A 334 -2.44 -13.01 -28.79
CA GLY A 334 -3.62 -12.99 -29.68
C GLY A 334 -4.81 -13.83 -29.21
N GLU A 335 -4.76 -14.44 -28.02
CA GLU A 335 -5.86 -15.24 -27.49
C GLU A 335 -7.14 -14.41 -27.30
N ASP A 336 -8.30 -14.97 -27.68
CA ASP A 336 -9.59 -14.42 -27.28
C ASP A 336 -9.89 -14.78 -25.83
N VAL A 337 -9.61 -13.84 -24.92
CA VAL A 337 -9.80 -14.05 -23.49
C VAL A 337 -11.26 -14.22 -23.08
N ARG A 338 -12.23 -13.77 -23.89
CA ARG A 338 -13.66 -13.95 -23.60
C ARG A 338 -14.15 -15.35 -23.96
N ALA A 339 -13.48 -16.01 -24.89
CA ALA A 339 -13.75 -17.40 -25.25
C ALA A 339 -13.15 -18.41 -24.27
N ASN A 340 -12.24 -17.99 -23.39
CA ASN A 340 -11.57 -18.89 -22.44
C ASN A 340 -12.39 -19.02 -21.12
N PRO A 341 -12.97 -20.20 -20.82
CA PRO A 341 -13.80 -20.40 -19.63
C PRO A 341 -13.00 -20.42 -18.31
N ASP A 342 -11.69 -20.62 -18.37
CA ASP A 342 -10.83 -20.65 -17.17
C ASP A 342 -10.52 -19.25 -16.63
N LEU A 343 -10.83 -18.22 -17.41
CA LEU A 343 -10.58 -16.83 -17.07
C LEU A 343 -11.78 -16.21 -16.36
N THR A 344 -11.46 -15.52 -15.28
CA THR A 344 -12.44 -14.72 -14.56
C THR A 344 -12.75 -13.43 -15.31
N GLU A 345 -13.95 -12.88 -15.08
CA GLU A 345 -14.36 -11.58 -15.63
C GLU A 345 -13.29 -10.49 -15.44
N LEU A 346 -12.70 -10.42 -14.23
CA LEU A 346 -11.71 -9.41 -13.91
C LEU A 346 -10.37 -9.61 -14.65
N GLN A 347 -10.01 -10.85 -15.00
CA GLN A 347 -8.85 -11.14 -15.85
C GLN A 347 -9.11 -10.71 -17.29
N CYS A 348 -10.29 -11.01 -17.82
CA CYS A 348 -10.69 -10.58 -19.16
C CYS A 348 -10.66 -9.05 -19.26
N VAL A 349 -11.31 -8.36 -18.30
CA VAL A 349 -11.28 -6.89 -18.20
C VAL A 349 -9.86 -6.34 -18.11
N PHE A 350 -8.97 -6.99 -17.35
CA PHE A 350 -7.57 -6.56 -17.26
C PHE A 350 -6.85 -6.67 -18.60
N VAL A 351 -6.95 -7.81 -19.30
CA VAL A 351 -6.29 -8.03 -20.59
C VAL A 351 -6.82 -7.08 -21.66
N GLU A 352 -8.14 -7.00 -21.81
CA GLU A 352 -8.79 -6.09 -22.76
C GLU A 352 -8.33 -4.65 -22.52
N ARG A 353 -8.29 -4.24 -21.25
CA ARG A 353 -7.83 -2.89 -20.91
C ARG A 353 -6.33 -2.71 -21.16
N ALA A 354 -5.51 -3.73 -20.94
CA ALA A 354 -4.08 -3.68 -21.22
C ALA A 354 -3.81 -3.55 -22.72
N ARG A 355 -4.55 -4.28 -23.57
CA ARG A 355 -4.51 -4.17 -25.03
C ARG A 355 -4.94 -2.76 -25.48
N TYR A 356 -6.09 -2.29 -25.01
CA TYR A 356 -6.59 -0.94 -25.30
C TYR A 356 -5.61 0.18 -24.90
N GLU A 357 -5.03 0.13 -23.69
CA GLU A 357 -4.07 1.15 -23.24
C GLU A 357 -2.73 1.06 -23.97
N SER A 358 -2.37 -0.12 -24.46
CA SER A 358 -1.17 -0.34 -25.28
C SER A 358 -1.33 0.32 -26.64
N GLU A 359 -2.46 0.06 -27.31
CA GLU A 359 -2.84 0.69 -28.58
C GLU A 359 -2.94 2.21 -28.44
N LYS A 360 -3.69 2.70 -27.46
CA LYS A 360 -3.86 4.15 -27.19
C LYS A 360 -2.54 4.89 -26.98
N LEU A 361 -1.53 4.22 -26.44
CA LEU A 361 -0.22 4.82 -26.17
C LEU A 361 0.80 4.57 -27.31
N GLY A 362 0.42 3.88 -28.38
CA GLY A 362 1.36 3.48 -29.44
C GLY A 362 2.45 2.54 -28.94
N LEU A 363 2.17 1.77 -27.88
CA LEU A 363 3.10 0.82 -27.26
C LEU A 363 2.63 -0.59 -27.63
N PRO A 364 3.14 -1.20 -28.73
CA PRO A 364 2.60 -2.47 -29.22
C PRO A 364 2.73 -3.58 -28.16
N VAL A 365 1.70 -4.43 -28.12
CA VAL A 365 1.76 -5.69 -27.40
C VAL A 365 2.75 -6.60 -28.13
N THR A 366 3.69 -7.18 -27.40
CA THR A 366 4.74 -8.04 -27.97
C THR A 366 4.56 -9.47 -27.47
N GLU A 367 4.97 -10.45 -28.26
CA GLU A 367 5.05 -11.83 -27.81
C GLU A 367 6.30 -12.04 -26.95
N SER A 368 6.16 -12.75 -25.84
CA SER A 368 7.30 -13.17 -25.00
C SER A 368 7.87 -14.50 -25.46
N ASP A 369 9.06 -14.86 -24.99
CA ASP A 369 9.72 -16.15 -25.27
C ASP A 369 8.86 -17.39 -24.90
N LYS A 370 7.80 -17.20 -24.11
CA LYS A 370 6.85 -18.26 -23.71
C LYS A 370 5.53 -18.24 -24.52
N GLY A 371 5.47 -17.48 -25.61
CA GLY A 371 4.26 -17.29 -26.43
C GLY A 371 3.16 -16.45 -25.77
N LYS A 372 3.46 -15.79 -24.64
CA LYS A 372 2.49 -15.00 -23.87
C LYS A 372 2.56 -13.53 -24.24
N GLU A 373 1.45 -12.81 -24.08
CA GLU A 373 1.42 -11.37 -24.27
C GLU A 373 2.40 -10.66 -23.33
N SER A 374 3.08 -9.65 -23.84
CA SER A 374 4.00 -8.80 -23.10
C SER A 374 3.72 -7.34 -23.35
N TYR A 375 3.36 -6.66 -22.26
CA TYR A 375 3.03 -5.24 -22.26
C TYR A 375 4.11 -4.44 -21.54
N LYS A 376 4.22 -3.16 -21.92
CA LYS A 376 5.03 -2.19 -21.17
C LYS A 376 4.37 -1.87 -19.82
N LYS A 377 5.18 -1.39 -18.87
CA LYS A 377 4.75 -1.10 -17.49
C LYS A 377 3.60 -0.07 -17.40
N HIS A 378 3.58 0.93 -18.28
CA HIS A 378 2.58 2.00 -18.24
C HIS A 378 1.15 1.51 -18.60
N PRO A 379 0.92 0.84 -19.74
CA PRO A 379 -0.37 0.19 -20.03
C PRO A 379 -0.84 -0.74 -18.92
N ILE A 380 0.05 -1.62 -18.40
CA ILE A 380 -0.28 -2.55 -17.32
C ILE A 380 -0.81 -1.80 -16.10
N ASN A 381 -0.11 -0.76 -15.63
CA ASN A 381 -0.52 -0.01 -14.45
C ASN A 381 -1.88 0.69 -14.63
N ARG A 382 -2.21 1.13 -15.85
CA ARG A 382 -3.51 1.72 -16.16
C ARG A 382 -4.62 0.68 -16.19
N ALA A 383 -4.38 -0.46 -16.85
CA ALA A 383 -5.31 -1.60 -16.88
C ALA A 383 -5.59 -2.13 -15.47
N MET A 384 -4.54 -2.34 -14.69
CA MET A 384 -4.58 -2.68 -13.27
C MET A 384 -5.47 -1.75 -12.45
N ARG A 385 -5.33 -0.43 -12.64
CA ARG A 385 -6.16 0.56 -11.94
C ARG A 385 -7.61 0.53 -12.39
N TYR A 386 -7.86 0.24 -13.66
CA TYR A 386 -9.22 0.08 -14.18
C TYR A 386 -9.89 -1.14 -13.54
N THR A 387 -9.19 -2.29 -13.48
CA THR A 387 -9.70 -3.50 -12.82
C THR A 387 -9.93 -3.29 -11.33
N GLU A 388 -9.03 -2.56 -10.63
CA GLU A 388 -9.25 -2.15 -9.22
C GLU A 388 -10.58 -1.39 -9.06
N LYS A 389 -10.85 -0.42 -9.93
CA LYS A 389 -12.11 0.35 -9.90
C LYS A 389 -13.33 -0.53 -10.19
N ARG A 390 -13.21 -1.46 -11.13
CA ARG A 390 -14.27 -2.40 -11.51
C ARG A 390 -14.65 -3.28 -10.32
N LEU A 391 -13.66 -3.87 -9.65
CA LEU A 391 -13.88 -4.66 -8.43
C LEU A 391 -14.59 -3.85 -7.34
N LEU A 392 -14.13 -2.63 -7.04
CA LEU A 392 -14.75 -1.80 -5.99
C LEU A 392 -16.18 -1.38 -6.35
N ARG A 393 -16.47 -1.23 -7.65
CA ARG A 393 -17.84 -0.95 -8.11
C ARG A 393 -18.74 -2.16 -7.92
N GLU A 394 -18.27 -3.34 -8.28
CA GLU A 394 -19.03 -4.59 -8.09
C GLU A 394 -19.22 -4.91 -6.61
N LEU A 395 -18.20 -4.67 -5.77
CA LEU A 395 -18.30 -4.77 -4.31
C LEU A 395 -19.37 -3.81 -3.76
N TYR A 396 -19.37 -2.55 -4.20
CA TYR A 396 -20.39 -1.57 -3.81
C TYR A 396 -21.81 -2.05 -4.19
N SER A 397 -21.99 -2.54 -5.42
CA SER A 397 -23.28 -3.06 -5.89
C SER A 397 -23.70 -4.34 -5.17
N ALA A 398 -22.77 -5.25 -4.86
CA ALA A 398 -23.05 -6.46 -4.09
C ALA A 398 -23.42 -6.11 -2.65
N TRP A 399 -22.73 -5.17 -2.03
CA TRP A 399 -22.98 -4.73 -0.66
C TRP A 399 -24.38 -4.16 -0.48
N ARG A 400 -24.89 -3.39 -1.45
CA ARG A 400 -26.24 -2.81 -1.36
C ARG A 400 -27.37 -3.77 -1.73
N ARG A 401 -27.04 -4.91 -2.35
CA ARG A 401 -28.02 -5.97 -2.69
C ARG A 401 -28.15 -7.01 -1.58
N ALA A 402 -27.10 -7.19 -0.80
CA ALA A 402 -27.04 -8.05 0.37
C ALA A 402 -27.65 -7.31 1.58
#